data_AF-A0A934KHM3-F1
#
_entry.id   AF-A0A934KHM3-F1
#
_cell.length_a   1.000
_cell.length_b   1.000
_cell.length_c   1.000
_cell.angle_alpha   90.00
_cell.angle_beta   90.00
_cell.angle_gamma   90.00
#
_symmetry.space_group_name_H-M   'P 1'
#
loop_
_entity.id
_entity.type
_entity.pdbx_description
1 polymer ?
#
loop_
_entity_poly.entity_id
_entity_poly.type
_entity_poly.pdbx_seq_one_letter_code
_entity_poly.pdbx_strand_id
1 'polypeptide(L)'
;MKRWSGLLRACHPEPAVAVTLCAGLLALTSGRGAGSLLVLAAVGAGQLVVGWSNDYLDRDRDRLAGRRDKPVASGFVPAASVRLAALLALAACAPLSLLLGLAAAAAHAGALVSALVYNWRGKFAPWSPLPYAVSFGLLPAIVSLSLQPPHLPAVWVMLAGACIGVGGHFAQVLADIPEDRRQGSRGLPQLLGQRISVSVCAGSLLAATLLVTLGSGGPGGWRLVALAAATCVTAAVPVTGFAGRLKLAFRLTLLVAGLAVVSFALGGGSV
;
A
#
# COMPACT_ATOMS: atom_id res chain seq x y z
N MET A 1 -25.23 3.72 -13.75
CA MET A 1 -23.93 4.42 -13.87
C MET A 1 -23.46 5.07 -12.55
N LYS A 2 -24.29 5.87 -11.85
CA LYS A 2 -23.89 6.55 -10.59
C LYS A 2 -23.41 5.60 -9.47
N ARG A 3 -24.10 4.48 -9.24
CA ARG A 3 -23.71 3.46 -8.23
C ARG A 3 -22.33 2.84 -8.50
N TRP A 4 -22.05 2.48 -9.75
CA TRP A 4 -20.74 1.92 -10.16
C TRP A 4 -19.60 2.91 -9.96
N SER A 5 -19.81 4.16 -10.36
CA SER A 5 -18.85 5.25 -10.08
C SER A 5 -18.60 5.43 -8.57
N GLY A 6 -19.64 5.28 -7.75
CA GLY A 6 -19.53 5.37 -6.30
C GLY A 6 -18.68 4.24 -5.71
N LEU A 7 -18.92 3.00 -6.13
CA LEU A 7 -18.12 1.84 -5.71
C LEU A 7 -16.66 1.96 -6.16
N LEU A 8 -16.40 2.40 -7.39
CA LEU A 8 -15.04 2.60 -7.90
C LEU A 8 -14.28 3.68 -7.13
N ARG A 9 -14.96 4.73 -6.67
CA ARG A 9 -14.33 5.75 -5.82
C ARG A 9 -14.08 5.24 -4.40
N ALA A 10 -15.02 4.45 -3.87
CA ALA A 10 -14.96 3.93 -2.50
C ALA A 10 -13.87 2.87 -2.31
N CYS A 11 -13.39 2.21 -3.37
CA CYS A 11 -12.25 1.28 -3.24
C CYS A 11 -10.89 1.97 -3.22
N HIS A 12 -10.83 3.31 -3.30
CA HIS A 12 -9.57 4.07 -3.37
C HIS A 12 -8.68 3.59 -4.55
N PRO A 13 -9.08 3.88 -5.80
CA PRO A 13 -8.54 3.20 -6.97
C PRO A 13 -7.06 3.48 -7.20
N GLU A 14 -6.55 4.67 -6.83
CA GLU A 14 -5.15 5.04 -7.00
C GLU A 14 -4.19 4.11 -6.21
N PRO A 15 -4.31 3.97 -4.87
CA PRO A 15 -3.48 2.99 -4.14
C PRO A 15 -3.81 1.55 -4.48
N ALA A 16 -5.09 1.20 -4.70
CA ALA A 16 -5.49 -0.17 -5.02
C ALA A 16 -4.85 -0.66 -6.32
N VAL A 17 -4.87 0.16 -7.37
CA VAL A 17 -4.22 -0.15 -8.66
C VAL A 17 -2.70 -0.20 -8.48
N ALA A 18 -2.09 0.76 -7.78
CA ALA A 18 -0.65 0.78 -7.58
C ALA A 18 -0.12 -0.49 -6.91
N VAL A 19 -0.72 -0.92 -5.79
CA VAL A 19 -0.30 -2.13 -5.07
C VAL A 19 -0.52 -3.38 -5.91
N THR A 20 -1.67 -3.47 -6.59
CA THR A 20 -2.01 -4.61 -7.45
C THR A 20 -1.02 -4.75 -8.59
N LEU A 21 -0.73 -3.67 -9.33
CA LEU A 21 0.22 -3.68 -10.44
C LEU A 21 1.64 -3.99 -9.96
N CYS A 22 2.07 -3.47 -8.81
CA CYS A 22 3.38 -3.79 -8.24
C CYS A 22 3.50 -5.29 -7.92
N ALA A 23 2.47 -5.90 -7.31
CA ALA A 23 2.48 -7.35 -7.03
C ALA A 23 2.50 -8.20 -8.31
N GLY A 24 1.73 -7.79 -9.33
CA GLY A 24 1.72 -8.46 -10.63
C GLY A 24 3.05 -8.35 -11.39
N LEU A 25 3.66 -7.16 -11.37
CA LEU A 25 5.00 -6.94 -11.94
C LEU A 25 6.04 -7.81 -11.25
N LEU A 26 6.03 -7.81 -9.91
CA LEU A 26 6.92 -8.62 -9.10
C LEU A 26 6.77 -10.11 -9.42
N ALA A 27 5.54 -10.60 -9.53
CA ALA A 27 5.24 -11.95 -9.96
C ALA A 27 5.78 -12.27 -11.36
N LEU A 28 5.60 -11.36 -12.30
CA LEU A 28 6.04 -11.53 -13.68
C LEU A 28 7.57 -11.61 -13.76
N THR A 29 8.28 -10.71 -13.11
CA THR A 29 9.75 -10.68 -13.13
C THR A 29 10.40 -11.78 -12.30
N SER A 30 9.68 -12.34 -11.32
CA SER A 30 10.10 -13.56 -10.60
C SER A 30 9.82 -14.86 -11.37
N GLY A 31 9.37 -14.79 -12.64
CA GLY A 31 9.24 -15.95 -13.51
C GLY A 31 7.91 -16.69 -13.47
N ARG A 32 6.83 -16.11 -12.90
CA ARG A 32 5.49 -16.76 -12.91
C ARG A 32 4.84 -16.83 -14.29
N GLY A 33 5.31 -16.06 -15.27
CA GLY A 33 4.69 -15.97 -16.59
C GLY A 33 3.20 -15.59 -16.51
N ALA A 34 2.32 -16.35 -17.17
CA ALA A 34 0.88 -16.12 -17.14
C ALA A 34 0.26 -16.25 -15.73
N GLY A 35 0.91 -16.99 -14.81
CA GLY A 35 0.50 -17.12 -13.42
C GLY A 35 0.52 -15.80 -12.62
N SER A 36 1.14 -14.75 -13.15
CA SER A 36 1.08 -13.39 -12.58
C SER A 36 -0.32 -12.78 -12.63
N LEU A 37 -1.17 -13.20 -13.59
CA LEU A 37 -2.57 -12.75 -13.64
C LEU A 37 -3.37 -13.23 -12.42
N LEU A 38 -3.05 -14.41 -11.89
CA LEU A 38 -3.67 -14.91 -10.67
C LEU A 38 -3.21 -14.12 -9.44
N VAL A 39 -1.94 -13.70 -9.39
CA VAL A 39 -1.44 -12.81 -8.32
C VAL A 39 -2.13 -11.45 -8.39
N LEU A 40 -2.27 -10.87 -9.58
CA LEU A 40 -3.04 -9.65 -9.82
C LEU A 40 -4.49 -9.79 -9.33
N ALA A 41 -5.15 -10.90 -9.67
CA ALA A 41 -6.52 -11.15 -9.25
C ALA A 41 -6.64 -11.29 -7.73
N ALA A 42 -5.77 -12.09 -7.09
CA ALA A 42 -5.78 -12.30 -5.65
C ALA A 42 -5.50 -10.99 -4.89
N VAL A 43 -4.38 -10.33 -5.16
CA VAL A 43 -4.00 -9.07 -4.49
C VAL A 43 -4.99 -7.97 -4.80
N GLY A 44 -5.49 -7.89 -6.05
CA GLY A 44 -6.52 -6.93 -6.44
C GLY A 44 -7.83 -7.13 -5.66
N ALA A 45 -8.29 -8.37 -5.50
CA ALA A 45 -9.44 -8.68 -4.65
C ALA A 45 -9.19 -8.25 -3.19
N GLY A 46 -8.00 -8.52 -2.65
CA GLY A 46 -7.59 -8.04 -1.33
C GLY A 46 -7.63 -6.51 -1.21
N GLN A 47 -7.12 -5.78 -2.20
CA GLN A 47 -7.17 -4.31 -2.24
C GLN A 47 -8.61 -3.78 -2.28
N LEU A 48 -9.51 -4.44 -3.01
CA LEU A 48 -10.93 -4.08 -3.01
C LEU A 48 -11.57 -4.27 -1.63
N VAL A 49 -11.26 -5.36 -0.92
CA VAL A 49 -11.69 -5.56 0.47
C VAL A 49 -11.19 -4.42 1.35
N VAL A 50 -9.89 -4.09 1.28
CA VAL A 50 -9.28 -3.02 2.09
C VAL A 50 -9.92 -1.67 1.80
N GLY A 51 -10.06 -1.28 0.53
CA GLY A 51 -10.62 0.01 0.15
C GLY A 51 -12.08 0.17 0.58
N TRP A 52 -12.94 -0.78 0.23
CA TRP A 52 -14.36 -0.71 0.57
C TRP A 52 -14.63 -0.85 2.07
N SER A 53 -13.91 -1.73 2.77
CA SER A 53 -14.06 -1.82 4.23
C SER A 53 -13.62 -0.53 4.92
N ASN A 54 -12.57 0.15 4.43
CA ASN A 54 -12.15 1.43 4.99
C ASN A 54 -13.25 2.49 4.86
N ASP A 55 -13.78 2.73 3.65
CA ASP A 55 -14.83 3.74 3.40
C ASP A 55 -16.11 3.40 4.19
N TYR A 56 -16.45 2.11 4.31
CA TYR A 56 -17.60 1.67 5.11
C TYR A 56 -17.41 1.90 6.61
N LEU A 57 -16.24 1.59 7.17
CA LEU A 57 -15.94 1.72 8.60
C LEU A 57 -15.80 3.19 9.01
N ASP A 58 -15.29 4.04 8.12
CA ASP A 58 -15.11 5.48 8.36
C ASP A 58 -16.37 6.30 8.17
N ARG A 59 -17.43 5.74 7.57
CA ARG A 59 -18.62 6.46 7.12
C ARG A 59 -19.20 7.48 8.10
N ASP A 60 -19.22 7.17 9.39
CA ASP A 60 -19.86 8.01 10.41
C ASP A 60 -18.92 9.14 10.82
N ARG A 61 -17.62 8.84 10.98
CA ARG A 61 -16.55 9.82 11.21
C ARG A 61 -16.41 10.77 10.02
N ASP A 62 -16.34 10.25 8.81
CA ASP A 62 -16.22 11.02 7.57
C ASP A 62 -17.46 11.91 7.33
N ARG A 63 -18.65 11.46 7.75
CA ARG A 63 -19.87 12.27 7.70
C ARG A 63 -19.83 13.43 8.70
N LEU A 64 -19.43 13.17 9.95
CA LEU A 64 -19.25 14.21 10.97
C LEU A 64 -18.19 15.24 10.55
N ALA A 65 -17.15 14.78 9.84
CA ALA A 65 -16.09 15.61 9.27
C ALA A 65 -16.53 16.40 8.02
N GLY A 66 -17.75 16.21 7.51
CA GLY A 66 -18.24 16.86 6.29
C GLY A 66 -17.51 16.47 5.01
N ARG A 67 -16.89 15.27 4.94
CA ARG A 67 -16.09 14.80 3.80
C ARG A 67 -16.98 14.56 2.57
N ARG A 68 -16.93 15.47 1.60
CA ARG A 68 -17.66 15.37 0.31
C ARG A 68 -16.95 14.53 -0.75
N ASP A 69 -15.66 14.29 -0.58
CA ASP A 69 -14.84 13.46 -1.46
C ASP A 69 -15.15 11.95 -1.29
N LYS A 70 -15.64 11.57 -0.11
CA LYS A 70 -15.94 10.20 0.32
C LYS A 70 -17.33 9.75 -0.13
N PRO A 71 -17.45 8.70 -0.98
CA PRO A 71 -18.74 8.31 -1.56
C PRO A 71 -19.80 7.88 -0.56
N VAL A 72 -19.45 7.14 0.50
CA VAL A 72 -20.43 6.73 1.51
C VAL A 72 -20.81 7.88 2.42
N ALA A 73 -19.85 8.68 2.89
CA ALA A 73 -20.10 9.79 3.80
C ALA A 73 -20.97 10.89 3.17
N SER A 74 -20.74 11.18 1.88
CA SER A 74 -21.54 12.14 1.10
C SER A 74 -22.93 11.61 0.67
N GLY A 75 -23.24 10.34 0.94
CA GLY A 75 -24.49 9.70 0.50
C GLY A 75 -24.54 9.38 -1.00
N PHE A 76 -23.44 9.52 -1.73
CA PHE A 76 -23.37 9.22 -3.17
C PHE A 76 -23.57 7.73 -3.48
N VAL A 77 -23.14 6.84 -2.58
CA VAL A 77 -23.40 5.40 -2.64
C VAL A 77 -23.90 4.89 -1.28
N PRO A 78 -24.92 4.01 -1.23
CA PRO A 78 -25.39 3.44 0.03
C PRO A 78 -24.29 2.63 0.73
N ALA A 79 -24.14 2.82 2.05
CA ALA A 79 -23.20 2.05 2.87
C ALA A 79 -23.41 0.53 2.74
N ALA A 80 -24.65 0.08 2.63
CA ALA A 80 -24.99 -1.32 2.43
C ALA A 80 -24.42 -1.89 1.12
N SER A 81 -24.38 -1.10 0.04
CA SER A 81 -23.78 -1.52 -1.23
C SER A 81 -22.27 -1.67 -1.14
N VAL A 82 -21.58 -0.75 -0.45
CA VAL A 82 -20.13 -0.84 -0.22
C VAL A 82 -19.80 -2.02 0.69
N ARG A 83 -20.60 -2.26 1.74
CA ARG A 83 -20.47 -3.45 2.60
C ARG A 83 -20.61 -4.74 1.81
N LEU A 84 -21.64 -4.85 0.97
CA LEU A 84 -21.84 -6.03 0.13
C LEU A 84 -20.67 -6.22 -0.83
N ALA A 85 -20.17 -5.16 -1.46
CA ALA A 85 -19.01 -5.22 -2.34
C ALA A 85 -17.76 -5.71 -1.59
N ALA A 86 -17.50 -5.21 -0.38
CA ALA A 86 -16.40 -5.68 0.47
C ALA A 86 -16.51 -7.18 0.80
N LEU A 87 -17.70 -7.66 1.15
CA LEU A 87 -17.94 -9.07 1.45
C LEU A 87 -17.78 -9.98 0.22
N LEU A 88 -18.25 -9.53 -0.95
CA LEU A 88 -18.08 -10.26 -2.21
C LEU A 88 -16.61 -10.31 -2.63
N ALA A 89 -15.86 -9.20 -2.49
CA ALA A 89 -14.43 -9.21 -2.72
C ALA A 89 -13.70 -10.14 -1.75
N LEU A 90 -14.11 -10.20 -0.48
CA LEU A 90 -13.50 -11.11 0.49
C LEU A 90 -13.77 -12.58 0.12
N ALA A 91 -15.01 -12.89 -0.27
CA ALA A 91 -15.40 -14.22 -0.74
C ALA A 91 -14.64 -14.64 -2.01
N ALA A 92 -14.30 -13.70 -2.90
CA ALA A 92 -13.46 -13.96 -4.07
C ALA A 92 -11.96 -14.04 -3.73
N CYS A 93 -11.48 -13.21 -2.79
CA CYS A 93 -10.08 -13.13 -2.38
C CYS A 93 -9.58 -14.47 -1.82
N ALA A 94 -10.37 -15.15 -1.00
CA ALA A 94 -10.00 -16.42 -0.39
C ALA A 94 -9.65 -17.53 -1.41
N PRO A 95 -10.54 -17.92 -2.35
CA PRO A 95 -10.21 -18.94 -3.34
C PRO A 95 -9.09 -18.50 -4.29
N LEU A 96 -9.05 -17.23 -4.71
CA LEU A 96 -7.96 -16.71 -5.56
C LEU A 96 -6.59 -16.84 -4.87
N SER A 97 -6.55 -16.61 -3.55
CA SER A 97 -5.33 -16.76 -2.77
C SER A 97 -4.95 -18.24 -2.60
N LEU A 98 -5.92 -19.12 -2.38
CA LEU A 98 -5.68 -20.57 -2.26
C LEU A 98 -5.15 -21.18 -3.57
N LEU A 99 -5.58 -20.68 -4.73
CA LEU A 99 -5.04 -21.08 -6.04
C LEU A 99 -3.56 -20.71 -6.23
N LEU A 100 -3.01 -19.79 -5.42
CA LEU A 100 -1.58 -19.50 -5.41
C LEU A 100 -0.76 -20.52 -4.59
N GLY A 101 -1.42 -21.42 -3.86
CA GLY A 101 -0.82 -22.36 -2.92
C GLY A 101 -1.02 -21.94 -1.46
N LEU A 102 -1.03 -22.91 -0.55
CA LEU A 102 -1.36 -22.70 0.87
C LEU A 102 -0.43 -21.67 1.56
N ALA A 103 0.86 -21.72 1.27
CA ALA A 103 1.84 -20.82 1.87
C ALA A 103 1.64 -19.36 1.41
N ALA A 104 1.42 -19.15 0.11
CA ALA A 104 1.08 -17.83 -0.44
C ALA A 104 -0.27 -17.32 0.08
N ALA A 105 -1.26 -18.21 0.20
CA ALA A 105 -2.57 -17.88 0.76
C ALA A 105 -2.47 -17.43 2.23
N ALA A 106 -1.63 -18.10 3.04
CA ALA A 106 -1.38 -17.72 4.42
C ALA A 106 -0.70 -16.35 4.53
N ALA A 107 0.32 -16.08 3.69
CA ALA A 107 0.97 -14.77 3.63
C ALA A 107 -0.03 -13.66 3.24
N HIS A 108 -0.87 -13.91 2.23
CA HIS A 108 -1.86 -12.94 1.78
C HIS A 108 -2.97 -12.71 2.83
N ALA A 109 -3.44 -13.77 3.49
CA ALA A 109 -4.39 -13.66 4.60
C ALA A 109 -3.79 -12.86 5.77
N GLY A 110 -2.52 -13.08 6.12
CA GLY A 110 -1.82 -12.29 7.15
C GLY A 110 -1.75 -10.81 6.80
N ALA A 111 -1.40 -10.48 5.56
CA ALA A 111 -1.41 -9.10 5.07
C ALA A 111 -2.82 -8.48 5.11
N LEU A 112 -3.84 -9.21 4.66
CA LEU A 112 -5.22 -8.73 4.64
C LEU A 112 -5.78 -8.52 6.06
N VAL A 113 -5.56 -9.45 6.97
CA VAL A 113 -5.96 -9.31 8.39
C VAL A 113 -5.27 -8.09 9.00
N SER A 114 -3.98 -7.89 8.73
CA SER A 114 -3.25 -6.71 9.19
C SER A 114 -3.88 -5.40 8.68
N ALA A 115 -4.19 -5.32 7.38
CA ALA A 115 -4.88 -4.16 6.80
C ALA A 115 -6.30 -3.95 7.38
N LEU A 116 -7.03 -5.01 7.68
CA LEU A 116 -8.36 -4.91 8.30
C LEU A 116 -8.27 -4.43 9.76
N VAL A 117 -7.24 -4.86 10.51
CA VAL A 117 -6.95 -4.33 11.86
C VAL A 117 -6.68 -2.84 11.82
N TYR A 118 -5.93 -2.37 10.81
CA TYR A 118 -5.71 -0.94 10.57
C TYR A 118 -7.04 -0.19 10.34
N ASN A 119 -7.86 -0.68 9.41
CA ASN A 119 -9.14 -0.06 9.06
C ASN A 119 -10.11 0.01 10.23
N TRP A 120 -10.16 -1.05 11.05
CA TRP A 120 -11.08 -1.11 12.18
C TRP A 120 -10.75 -0.07 13.24
N ARG A 121 -9.53 -0.10 13.80
CA ARG A 121 -9.10 0.86 14.84
C ARG A 121 -7.60 1.15 14.86
N GLY A 122 -6.76 0.34 14.23
CA GLY A 122 -5.31 0.45 14.32
C GLY A 122 -4.77 1.81 13.85
N LYS A 123 -5.42 2.43 12.87
CA LYS A 123 -5.07 3.77 12.37
C LYS A 123 -5.16 4.89 13.41
N PHE A 124 -5.94 4.70 14.48
CA PHE A 124 -6.09 5.68 15.56
C PHE A 124 -5.08 5.50 16.70
N ALA A 125 -4.19 4.50 16.62
CA ALA A 125 -3.26 4.16 17.68
C ALA A 125 -1.80 4.52 17.34
N PRO A 126 -0.91 4.71 18.34
CA PRO A 126 0.50 5.05 18.11
C PRO A 126 1.26 3.99 17.29
N TRP A 127 0.76 2.77 17.20
CA TRP A 127 1.34 1.70 16.39
C TRP A 127 0.75 1.64 14.97
N SER A 128 -0.04 2.62 14.54
CA SER A 128 -0.65 2.71 13.19
C SER A 128 0.27 2.45 11.98
N PRO A 129 1.61 2.67 12.02
CA PRO A 129 2.48 2.26 10.93
C PRO A 129 2.69 0.73 10.82
N LEU A 130 2.52 -0.02 11.92
CA LEU A 130 2.82 -1.45 11.99
C LEU A 130 1.99 -2.28 11.00
N PRO A 131 0.66 -2.08 10.84
CA PRO A 131 -0.10 -2.80 9.84
C PRO A 131 0.40 -2.60 8.41
N TYR A 132 0.84 -1.38 8.08
CA TYR A 132 1.43 -1.07 6.78
C TYR A 132 2.77 -1.78 6.60
N ALA A 133 3.63 -1.77 7.62
CA ALA A 133 4.90 -2.49 7.61
C ALA A 133 4.68 -4.00 7.37
N VAL A 134 3.73 -4.61 8.09
CA VAL A 134 3.40 -6.04 7.96
C VAL A 134 2.80 -6.34 6.59
N SER A 135 1.79 -5.58 6.16
CA SER A 135 1.06 -5.85 4.91
C SER A 135 1.96 -5.74 3.69
N PHE A 136 2.77 -4.67 3.61
CA PHE A 136 3.69 -4.49 2.49
C PHE A 136 4.94 -5.36 2.61
N GLY A 137 5.41 -5.67 3.82
CA GLY A 137 6.53 -6.59 4.02
C GLY A 137 6.20 -8.05 3.68
N LEU A 138 4.92 -8.45 3.76
CA LEU A 138 4.44 -9.78 3.35
C LEU A 138 4.17 -9.88 1.84
N LEU A 139 4.02 -8.77 1.12
CA LEU A 139 3.71 -8.79 -0.31
C LEU A 139 4.73 -9.57 -1.15
N PRO A 140 6.05 -9.45 -0.93
CA PRO A 140 7.03 -10.31 -1.59
C PRO A 140 6.81 -11.80 -1.30
N ALA A 141 6.47 -12.16 -0.05
CA ALA A 141 6.23 -13.55 0.33
C ALA A 141 5.01 -14.16 -0.39
N ILE A 142 3.97 -13.37 -0.68
CA ILE A 142 2.83 -13.83 -1.50
C ILE A 142 3.32 -14.31 -2.87
N VAL A 143 4.29 -13.58 -3.46
CA VAL A 143 4.85 -13.92 -4.76
C VAL A 143 5.78 -15.12 -4.66
N SER A 144 6.83 -15.10 -3.83
CA SER A 144 7.84 -16.16 -3.81
C SER A 144 7.29 -17.51 -3.31
N LEU A 145 6.37 -17.50 -2.34
CA LEU A 145 5.71 -18.73 -1.87
C LEU A 145 4.70 -19.30 -2.87
N SER A 146 4.34 -18.53 -3.89
CA SER A 146 3.48 -19.04 -4.97
C SER A 146 4.29 -19.71 -6.08
N LEU A 147 5.59 -19.44 -6.18
CA LEU A 147 6.48 -19.99 -7.21
C LEU A 147 6.63 -21.52 -7.10
N GLN A 148 7.20 -22.12 -8.14
CA GLN A 148 7.51 -23.54 -8.21
C GLN A 148 8.99 -23.72 -8.54
N PRO A 149 9.84 -24.14 -7.57
CA PRO A 149 9.51 -24.45 -6.17
C PRO A 149 9.27 -23.19 -5.30
N PRO A 150 8.43 -23.28 -4.25
CA PRO A 150 8.18 -22.16 -3.34
C PRO A 150 9.38 -21.92 -2.42
N HIS A 151 9.67 -20.66 -2.11
CA HIS A 151 10.74 -20.27 -1.19
C HIS A 151 10.37 -18.99 -0.43
N LEU A 152 10.98 -18.78 0.73
CA LEU A 152 10.82 -17.53 1.46
C LEU A 152 11.58 -16.41 0.74
N PRO A 153 11.02 -15.19 0.73
CA PRO A 153 11.72 -14.06 0.16
C PRO A 153 12.96 -13.72 0.98
N ALA A 154 13.95 -13.09 0.35
CA ALA A 154 15.08 -12.55 1.11
C ALA A 154 14.60 -11.48 2.12
N VAL A 155 15.12 -11.52 3.34
CA VAL A 155 14.66 -10.65 4.45
C VAL A 155 14.74 -9.16 4.08
N TRP A 156 15.76 -8.74 3.34
CA TRP A 156 15.92 -7.35 2.90
C TRP A 156 14.81 -6.91 1.92
N VAL A 157 14.23 -7.82 1.14
CA VAL A 157 13.09 -7.54 0.25
C VAL A 157 11.83 -7.31 1.07
N MET A 158 11.61 -8.12 2.11
CA MET A 158 10.51 -7.92 3.06
C MET A 158 10.66 -6.59 3.81
N LEU A 159 11.87 -6.25 4.25
CA LEU A 159 12.16 -4.97 4.90
C LEU A 159 11.95 -3.79 3.95
N ALA A 160 12.35 -3.91 2.68
CA ALA A 160 12.09 -2.88 1.68
C ALA A 160 10.58 -2.65 1.47
N GLY A 161 9.80 -3.74 1.37
CA GLY A 161 8.34 -3.68 1.35
C GLY A 161 7.77 -2.98 2.59
N ALA A 162 8.23 -3.37 3.79
CA ALA A 162 7.80 -2.75 5.04
C ALA A 162 8.09 -1.24 5.07
N CYS A 163 9.28 -0.82 4.63
CA CYS A 163 9.65 0.59 4.51
C CYS A 163 8.77 1.37 3.51
N ILE A 164 8.44 0.77 2.35
CA ILE A 164 7.47 1.34 1.40
C ILE A 164 6.11 1.52 2.06
N GLY A 165 5.63 0.49 2.78
CA GLY A 165 4.35 0.54 3.49
C GLY A 165 4.32 1.65 4.53
N VAL A 166 5.35 1.75 5.38
CA VAL A 166 5.45 2.82 6.38
C VAL A 166 5.48 4.20 5.71
N GLY A 167 6.29 4.38 4.67
CA GLY A 167 6.31 5.64 3.91
C GLY A 167 4.95 5.99 3.32
N GLY A 168 4.27 5.01 2.73
CA GLY A 168 2.91 5.14 2.19
C GLY A 168 1.88 5.54 3.24
N HIS A 169 1.91 4.93 4.44
CA HIS A 169 1.05 5.30 5.56
C HIS A 169 1.20 6.77 5.93
N PHE A 170 2.45 7.19 6.19
CA PHE A 170 2.75 8.56 6.57
C PHE A 170 2.29 9.54 5.49
N ALA A 171 2.59 9.26 4.22
CA ALA A 171 2.15 10.08 3.08
C ALA A 171 0.63 10.19 2.96
N GLN A 172 -0.08 9.07 3.11
CA GLN A 172 -1.52 8.99 2.93
C GLN A 172 -2.27 9.89 3.90
N VAL A 173 -1.82 9.97 5.16
CA VAL A 173 -2.51 10.72 6.20
C VAL A 173 -2.06 12.18 6.29
N LEU A 174 -1.02 12.62 5.56
CA LEU A 174 -0.41 13.95 5.72
C LEU A 174 -1.42 15.10 5.64
N ALA A 175 -2.35 15.04 4.68
CA ALA A 175 -3.35 16.07 4.46
C ALA A 175 -4.39 16.13 5.59
N ASP A 176 -4.64 14.99 6.23
CA ASP A 176 -5.72 14.82 7.18
C ASP A 176 -5.26 14.99 8.63
N ILE A 177 -3.94 15.01 8.91
CA ILE A 177 -3.37 15.15 10.27
C ILE A 177 -4.04 16.25 11.12
N PRO A 178 -4.24 17.50 10.67
CA PRO A 178 -4.84 18.54 11.51
C PRO A 178 -6.28 18.23 11.92
N GLU A 179 -7.09 17.74 10.98
CA GLU A 179 -8.49 17.37 11.25
C GLU A 179 -8.58 16.09 12.08
N ASP A 180 -7.75 15.10 11.79
CA ASP A 180 -7.71 13.86 12.53
C ASP A 180 -7.37 14.06 14.01
N ARG A 181 -6.45 14.99 14.30
CA ARG A 181 -6.13 15.40 15.69
C ARG A 181 -7.30 16.06 16.37
N ARG A 182 -8.05 16.94 15.68
CA ARG A 182 -9.28 17.56 16.23
C ARG A 182 -10.33 16.51 16.59
N GLN A 183 -10.39 15.43 15.81
CA GLN A 183 -11.26 14.28 16.05
C GLN A 183 -10.64 13.20 16.95
N GLY A 184 -9.59 13.56 17.72
CA GLY A 184 -9.01 12.70 18.75
C GLY A 184 -8.18 11.51 18.24
N SER A 185 -7.82 11.44 16.96
CA SER A 185 -6.94 10.39 16.44
C SER A 185 -5.54 10.50 17.06
N ARG A 186 -5.01 9.36 17.49
CA ARG A 186 -3.68 9.23 18.10
C ARG A 186 -2.75 8.32 17.28
N GLY A 187 -2.98 8.27 15.96
CA GLY A 187 -2.03 7.65 15.04
C GLY A 187 -0.63 8.25 15.19
N LEU A 188 0.44 7.49 14.93
CA LEU A 188 1.80 8.02 15.06
C LEU A 188 2.03 9.28 14.22
N PRO A 189 1.56 9.36 12.95
CA PRO A 189 1.68 10.59 12.17
C PRO A 189 0.97 11.78 12.82
N GLN A 190 -0.21 11.55 13.42
CA GLN A 190 -0.97 12.56 14.14
C GLN A 190 -0.22 13.03 15.40
N LEU A 191 0.41 12.14 16.15
CA LEU A 191 1.21 12.48 17.34
C LEU A 191 2.46 13.29 16.97
N LEU A 192 3.20 12.84 15.95
CA LEU A 192 4.43 13.48 15.48
C LEU A 192 4.16 14.81 14.74
N GLY A 193 2.94 14.98 14.21
CA GLY A 193 2.58 16.14 13.41
C GLY A 193 3.12 16.07 11.98
N GLN A 194 2.66 17.01 11.15
CA GLN A 194 2.83 16.95 9.70
C GLN A 194 4.29 17.04 9.25
N ARG A 195 5.10 17.91 9.86
CA ARG A 195 6.51 18.10 9.47
C ARG A 195 7.36 16.84 9.71
N ILE A 196 7.27 16.26 10.89
CA ILE A 196 8.01 15.04 11.22
C ILE A 196 7.48 13.87 10.37
N SER A 197 6.17 13.81 10.14
CA SER A 197 5.55 12.79 9.29
C SER A 197 6.09 12.78 7.86
N VAL A 198 6.28 13.98 7.28
CA VAL A 198 6.90 14.14 5.96
C VAL A 198 8.34 13.60 5.96
N SER A 199 9.14 13.90 7.00
CA SER A 199 10.51 13.40 7.12
C SER A 199 10.57 11.88 7.29
N VAL A 200 9.68 11.29 8.11
CA VAL A 200 9.59 9.83 8.29
C VAL A 200 9.19 9.15 6.99
N CYS A 201 8.26 9.75 6.23
CA CYS A 201 7.90 9.27 4.90
C CYS A 201 9.12 9.20 3.98
N ALA A 202 9.83 10.33 3.83
CA ALA A 202 11.01 10.41 2.96
C ALA A 202 12.13 9.45 3.41
N GLY A 203 12.43 9.40 4.71
CA GLY A 203 13.43 8.48 5.27
C GLY A 203 13.08 7.01 5.05
N SER A 204 11.81 6.64 5.16
CA SER A 204 11.35 5.27 4.93
C SER A 204 11.49 4.88 3.45
N LEU A 205 11.13 5.77 2.53
CA LEU A 205 11.28 5.53 1.08
C LEU A 205 12.75 5.45 0.66
N LEU A 206 13.61 6.29 1.25
CA LEU A 206 15.05 6.20 1.04
C LEU A 206 15.61 4.87 1.54
N ALA A 207 15.22 4.43 2.74
CA ALA A 207 15.62 3.14 3.28
C ALA A 207 15.20 1.97 2.38
N ALA A 208 13.97 1.99 1.85
CA ALA A 208 13.52 1.00 0.88
C ALA A 208 14.38 0.99 -0.39
N THR A 209 14.69 2.17 -0.93
CA THR A 209 15.53 2.31 -2.13
C THR A 209 16.95 1.77 -1.90
N LEU A 210 17.53 2.07 -0.73
CA LEU A 210 18.85 1.56 -0.34
C LEU A 210 18.84 0.04 -0.16
N LEU A 211 17.83 -0.52 0.51
CA LEU A 211 17.68 -1.96 0.68
C LEU A 211 17.59 -2.68 -0.68
N VAL A 212 16.80 -2.15 -1.62
CA VAL A 212 16.69 -2.70 -2.98
C VAL A 212 18.01 -2.62 -3.75
N THR A 213 18.71 -1.50 -3.63
CA THR A 213 19.94 -1.26 -4.40
C THR A 213 21.13 -2.06 -3.87
N LEU A 214 21.27 -2.14 -2.54
CA LEU A 214 22.39 -2.81 -1.89
C LEU A 214 22.15 -4.32 -1.72
N GLY A 215 20.90 -4.73 -1.44
CA GLY A 215 20.53 -6.14 -1.24
C GLY A 215 20.65 -7.00 -2.49
N SER A 216 20.63 -6.39 -3.68
CA SER A 216 20.69 -7.08 -4.98
C SER A 216 22.12 -7.36 -5.49
N GLY A 217 23.13 -7.35 -4.62
CA GLY A 217 24.51 -7.77 -4.95
C GLY A 217 25.39 -6.69 -5.60
N GLY A 218 25.04 -5.42 -5.44
CA GLY A 218 25.84 -4.26 -5.88
C GLY A 218 25.29 -3.57 -7.14
N PRO A 219 25.51 -2.25 -7.29
CA PRO A 219 24.87 -1.51 -8.36
C PRO A 219 25.71 -1.57 -9.66
N GLY A 220 25.22 -2.28 -10.67
CA GLY A 220 25.64 -2.01 -12.05
C GLY A 220 25.31 -0.56 -12.45
N GLY A 221 25.94 -0.03 -13.50
CA GLY A 221 25.85 1.40 -13.85
C GLY A 221 24.41 1.96 -13.95
N TRP A 222 23.47 1.19 -14.49
CA TRP A 222 22.06 1.61 -14.57
C TRP A 222 21.35 1.64 -13.20
N ARG A 223 21.74 0.79 -12.24
CA ARG A 223 21.18 0.77 -10.88
C ARG A 223 21.60 2.02 -10.10
N LEU A 224 22.81 2.55 -10.35
CA LEU A 224 23.23 3.84 -9.79
C LEU A 224 22.37 4.99 -10.32
N VAL A 225 22.04 4.97 -11.62
CA VAL A 225 21.13 5.96 -12.22
C VAL A 225 19.73 5.85 -11.62
N ALA A 226 19.21 4.63 -11.46
CA ALA A 226 17.92 4.38 -10.81
C ALA A 226 17.90 4.85 -9.35
N LEU A 227 18.96 4.58 -8.59
CA LEU A 227 19.14 5.06 -7.21
C LEU A 227 19.19 6.59 -7.16
N ALA A 228 19.95 7.23 -8.05
CA ALA A 228 20.04 8.68 -8.12
C ALA A 228 18.67 9.30 -8.44
N ALA A 229 17.96 8.76 -9.44
CA ALA A 229 16.63 9.20 -9.80
C ALA A 229 15.63 9.03 -8.63
N ALA A 230 15.59 7.85 -8.00
CA ALA A 230 14.72 7.59 -6.86
C ALA A 230 15.05 8.49 -5.66
N THR A 231 16.33 8.77 -5.40
CA THR A 231 16.78 9.69 -4.35
C THR A 231 16.34 11.12 -4.65
N CYS A 232 16.49 11.59 -5.89
CA CYS A 232 16.03 12.91 -6.31
C CYS A 232 14.51 13.07 -6.15
N VAL A 233 13.72 12.07 -6.57
CA VAL A 233 12.26 12.09 -6.40
C VAL A 233 11.89 12.02 -4.92
N THR A 234 12.60 11.24 -4.11
CA THR A 234 12.40 11.16 -2.65
C THR A 234 12.67 12.51 -1.98
N ALA A 235 13.70 13.25 -2.40
CA ALA A 235 14.00 14.59 -1.91
C ALA A 235 12.91 15.62 -2.28
N ALA A 236 12.16 15.41 -3.35
CA ALA A 236 11.03 16.26 -3.71
C ALA A 236 9.80 16.07 -2.79
N VAL A 237 9.67 14.94 -2.08
CA VAL A 237 8.58 14.69 -1.12
C VAL A 237 8.58 15.73 0.02
N PRO A 238 9.68 15.96 0.77
CA PRO A 238 9.71 16.98 1.80
C PRO A 238 9.56 18.40 1.26
N VAL A 239 10.17 18.71 0.10
CA VAL A 239 10.04 20.03 -0.53
C VAL A 239 8.57 20.35 -0.82
N THR A 240 7.85 19.42 -1.45
CA THR A 240 6.43 19.62 -1.76
C THR A 240 5.54 19.56 -0.53
N GLY A 241 5.85 18.69 0.44
CA GLY A 241 5.15 18.58 1.72
C GLY A 241 5.23 19.87 2.54
N PHE A 242 6.44 20.43 2.70
CA PHE A 242 6.64 21.69 3.43
C PHE A 242 6.08 22.91 2.70
N ALA A 243 5.97 22.86 1.37
CA ALA A 243 5.26 23.85 0.57
C ALA A 243 3.73 23.71 0.60
N GLY A 244 3.18 22.78 1.41
CA GLY A 244 1.72 22.55 1.52
C GLY A 244 1.10 21.82 0.32
N ARG A 245 1.89 21.31 -0.63
CA ARG A 245 1.41 20.57 -1.82
C ARG A 245 1.23 19.09 -1.51
N LEU A 246 0.40 18.77 -0.52
CA LEU A 246 0.32 17.44 0.09
C LEU A 246 -0.16 16.33 -0.86
N LYS A 247 -1.07 16.65 -1.79
CA LYS A 247 -1.51 15.70 -2.84
C LYS A 247 -0.37 15.34 -3.78
N LEU A 248 0.50 16.30 -4.10
CA LEU A 248 1.68 16.06 -4.91
C LEU A 248 2.69 15.23 -4.14
N ALA A 249 2.92 15.52 -2.85
CA ALA A 249 3.79 14.71 -1.99
C ALA A 249 3.34 13.24 -1.95
N PHE A 250 2.04 12.98 -1.81
CA PHE A 250 1.48 11.62 -1.86
C PHE A 250 1.74 10.92 -3.21
N ARG A 251 1.51 11.61 -4.33
CA ARG A 251 1.78 11.05 -5.67
C ARG A 251 3.26 10.77 -5.92
N LEU A 252 4.15 11.64 -5.42
CA LEU A 252 5.59 11.42 -5.46
C LEU A 252 5.98 10.21 -4.62
N THR A 253 5.37 10.00 -3.45
CA THR A 253 5.55 8.78 -2.64
C THR A 253 5.16 7.52 -3.43
N LEU A 254 4.01 7.52 -4.10
CA LEU A 254 3.60 6.40 -4.96
C LEU A 254 4.58 6.17 -6.12
N LEU A 255 5.07 7.25 -6.73
CA LEU A 255 6.06 7.19 -7.80
C LEU A 255 7.38 6.56 -7.30
N VAL A 256 7.91 7.00 -6.15
CA VAL A 256 9.14 6.42 -5.56
C VAL A 256 8.95 4.94 -5.25
N ALA A 257 7.82 4.57 -4.64
CA ALA A 257 7.51 3.17 -4.37
C ALA A 257 7.47 2.33 -5.67
N GLY A 258 6.82 2.84 -6.72
CA GLY A 258 6.80 2.19 -8.03
C GLY A 258 8.20 2.07 -8.66
N LEU A 259 9.00 3.13 -8.60
CA LEU A 259 10.39 3.13 -9.09
C LEU A 259 11.26 2.11 -8.33
N ALA A 260 11.08 1.97 -7.02
CA ALA A 260 11.79 0.97 -6.23
C ALA A 260 11.43 -0.46 -6.67
N VAL A 261 10.13 -0.75 -6.87
CA VAL A 261 9.66 -2.06 -7.36
C VAL A 261 10.17 -2.33 -8.78
N VAL A 262 10.09 -1.37 -9.68
CA VAL A 262 10.59 -1.51 -11.06
C VAL A 262 12.11 -1.72 -11.07
N SER A 263 12.85 -0.99 -10.24
CA SER A 263 14.32 -1.14 -10.13
C SER A 263 14.70 -2.51 -9.59
N PHE A 264 13.97 -3.03 -8.60
CA PHE A 264 14.13 -4.40 -8.11
C PHE A 264 13.85 -5.43 -9.21
N ALA A 265 12.74 -5.26 -9.92
CA ALA A 265 12.27 -6.15 -10.98
C ALA A 265 13.25 -6.22 -12.17
N LEU A 266 13.75 -5.07 -12.63
CA LEU A 266 14.76 -4.98 -13.69
C LEU A 266 16.16 -5.43 -13.22
N GLY A 267 16.38 -5.43 -11.91
CA GLY A 267 17.59 -5.92 -11.27
C GLY A 267 17.85 -7.41 -11.50
N GLY A 268 16.87 -8.18 -11.96
CA GLY A 268 16.92 -9.64 -11.83
C GLY A 268 16.82 -10.10 -10.38
N GLY A 269 16.28 -9.23 -9.49
CA GLY A 269 15.95 -9.63 -8.13
C GLY A 269 14.84 -10.66 -8.17
N SER A 270 15.17 -11.93 -7.94
CA SER A 270 14.19 -12.92 -7.52
C SER A 270 13.85 -12.64 -6.07
N VAL A 271 12.55 -12.58 -5.79
CA VAL A 271 12.01 -12.32 -4.45
C VAL A 271 12.42 -13.41 -3.48
#